data_AF-A0A089X6C0-F1
#
_entry.id   AF-A0A089X6C0-F1
#
_cell.length_a   1.000
_cell.length_b   1.000
_cell.length_c   1.000
_cell.angle_alpha   90.00
_cell.angle_beta   90.00
_cell.angle_gamma   90.00
#
_symmetry.space_group_name_H-M   'P 1'
#
loop_
_entity.id
_entity.type
_entity.pdbx_description
1 polymer ?
#
loop_
_entity_poly.entity_id
_entity_poly.type
_entity_poly.pdbx_seq_one_letter_code
_entity_poly.pdbx_strand_id
1 'polypeptide(L)' 'MNDFWANIVRYPRFFISSLVGLILVILTPFRNLFKNPKSRIVVILFLLIFLLSLYFILINMVGL' A
#
# COMPACT_ATOMS: atom_id res chain seq x y z
N MET A 1 -18.38 27.84 23.51
CA MET A 1 -17.46 27.94 22.34
C MET A 1 -16.36 26.87 22.34
N ASN A 2 -15.94 26.37 23.51
CA ASN A 2 -14.95 25.29 23.61
C ASN A 2 -15.43 23.96 22.99
N ASP A 3 -16.73 23.66 23.08
CA ASP A 3 -17.28 22.40 22.55
C ASP A 3 -17.25 22.32 21.02
N PHE A 4 -17.36 23.45 20.33
CA PHE A 4 -17.31 23.49 18.86
C PHE A 4 -15.92 23.09 18.35
N TRP A 5 -14.88 23.72 18.90
CA TRP A 5 -13.50 23.39 18.56
C TRP A 5 -13.11 21.97 18.99
N ALA A 6 -13.59 21.51 20.15
CA ALA A 6 -13.40 20.14 20.62
C ALA A 6 -14.02 19.09 19.67
N ASN A 7 -15.19 19.38 19.10
CA ASN A 7 -15.82 18.52 18.11
C ASN A 7 -15.07 18.53 16.77
N ILE A 8 -14.66 19.70 16.29
CA ILE A 8 -13.89 19.82 15.04
C ILE A 8 -12.61 18.97 15.08
N VAL A 9 -11.84 19.01 16.18
CA VAL A 9 -10.57 18.27 16.29
C VAL A 9 -10.79 16.75 16.40
N ARG A 10 -11.98 16.29 16.83
CA ARG A 10 -12.30 14.85 16.89
C ARG A 10 -12.48 14.23 15.51
N TYR A 11 -12.99 14.97 14.53
CA TYR A 11 -13.26 14.45 13.18
C TYR A 11 -11.99 14.03 12.43
N PRO A 12 -10.90 14.82 12.37
CA PRO A 12 -9.65 14.39 11.77
C PRO A 12 -9.10 13.13 12.44
N ARG A 13 -9.15 13.03 13.78
CA ARG A 13 -8.69 11.84 14.50
C ARG A 13 -9.51 10.61 14.12
N PHE A 14 -10.83 10.74 14.07
CA PHE A 14 -11.72 9.67 13.65
C PHE A 14 -11.46 9.25 12.21
N PHE A 15 -11.31 10.21 11.30
CA PHE A 15 -11.03 9.98 9.89
C PHE A 15 -9.70 9.25 9.68
N ILE A 16 -8.62 9.70 10.33
CA ILE A 16 -7.32 9.03 10.24
C ILE A 16 -7.45 7.59 10.77
N SER A 17 -8.13 7.39 11.91
CA SER A 17 -8.30 6.05 12.49
C SER A 17 -9.09 5.11 11.58
N SER A 18 -10.19 5.57 10.99
CA SER A 18 -11.02 4.75 10.10
C SER A 18 -10.31 4.48 8.77
N LEU A 19 -9.58 5.46 8.26
CA LEU A 19 -8.83 5.34 7.02
C LEU A 19 -7.63 4.40 7.17
N VAL A 20 -6.90 4.47 8.28
CA VAL A 20 -5.85 3.48 8.63
C VAL A 20 -6.46 2.09 8.79
N GLY A 21 -7.57 1.95 9.51
CA GLY A 21 -8.26 0.66 9.66
C GLY A 21 -8.68 0.06 8.32
N LEU A 22 -9.23 0.89 7.43
CA LEU A 22 -9.62 0.50 6.08
C LEU A 22 -8.41 0.06 5.23
N ILE A 23 -7.30 0.81 5.28
CA ILE A 23 -6.05 0.43 4.61
C ILE A 23 -5.58 -0.95 5.09
N LEU A 24 -5.60 -1.21 6.40
CA LEU A 24 -5.18 -2.49 6.95
C LEU A 24 -6.09 -3.65 6.52
N VAL A 25 -7.41 -3.44 6.46
CA VAL A 25 -8.36 -4.44 5.95
C VAL A 25 -8.09 -4.76 4.49
N ILE A 26 -7.89 -3.74 3.65
CA ILE A 26 -7.54 -3.90 2.23
C ILE A 26 -6.19 -4.63 2.06
N LEU A 27 -5.23 -4.40 2.96
CA LEU A 27 -3.93 -5.08 2.95
C LEU A 27 -3.97 -6.53 3.47
N THR A 28 -5.02 -6.93 4.19
CA THR A 28 -5.15 -8.28 4.76
C THR A 28 -5.03 -9.41 3.73
N PRO A 29 -5.68 -9.39 2.56
CA PRO A 29 -5.52 -10.44 1.54
C PRO A 29 -4.08 -10.55 1.02
N PHE A 30 -3.30 -9.46 1.00
CA PHE A 30 -1.88 -9.52 0.60
C PHE A 30 -1.06 -10.40 1.54
N ARG A 31 -1.38 -10.41 2.85
CA ARG A 31 -0.74 -11.32 3.81
C ARG A 31 -0.98 -12.79 3.46
N ASN A 32 -2.15 -13.12 2.90
CA ASN A 32 -2.46 -14.50 2.49
C ASN A 32 -1.65 -14.94 1.27
N LEU A 33 -1.24 -14.01 0.39
CA LEU A 33 -0.37 -14.32 -0.76
C LEU A 33 1.01 -14.83 -0.34
N PHE A 34 1.48 -14.50 0.87
CA PHE A 34 2.77 -14.97 1.39
C PHE A 34 2.69 -16.30 2.17
N LYS A 35 1.47 -16.75 2.55
CA LYS A 35 1.28 -18.00 3.30
C LYS A 35 1.44 -19.24 2.43
N ASN A 36 0.94 -19.22 1.20
CA ASN A 36 1.05 -20.35 0.29
C ASN A 36 2.38 -20.27 -0.50
N PRO A 37 3.18 -21.35 -0.56
CA PRO A 37 4.47 -21.32 -1.25
C PRO A 37 4.32 -21.04 -2.76
N LYS A 38 3.24 -21.54 -3.39
CA LYS A 38 2.93 -21.29 -4.81
C LYS A 38 2.66 -19.81 -5.09
N SER A 39 1.84 -19.14 -4.27
CA SER A 39 1.54 -17.70 -4.46
C SER A 39 2.74 -16.83 -4.12
N ARG A 40 3.60 -17.25 -3.18
CA ARG A 40 4.85 -16.55 -2.87
C ARG A 40 5.78 -16.49 -4.08
N ILE A 41 5.92 -17.58 -4.81
CA ILE A 41 6.72 -17.62 -6.05
C ILE A 41 6.13 -16.67 -7.10
N VAL A 42 4.79 -16.64 -7.25
CA VAL A 42 4.13 -15.71 -8.17
C VAL A 42 4.42 -14.25 -7.80
N VAL A 43 4.35 -13.89 -6.51
CA VAL A 43 4.66 -12.54 -6.04
C VAL A 43 6.13 -12.19 -6.34
N ILE A 44 7.07 -13.08 -6.04
CA ILE A 44 8.50 -12.85 -6.28
C ILE A 44 8.77 -12.67 -7.78
N LEU A 45 8.19 -13.52 -8.62
CA LEU A 45 8.36 -13.44 -10.07
C LEU A 45 7.78 -12.14 -10.63
N PHE A 46 6.58 -11.76 -10.18
CA PHE A 46 5.96 -10.50 -10.55
C PHE A 46 6.85 -9.31 -10.18
N LEU A 47 7.41 -9.31 -8.96
CA LEU A 47 8.25 -8.22 -8.46
C LEU A 47 9.57 -8.14 -9.23
N LEU A 48 10.16 -9.27 -9.60
CA LEU A 48 11.34 -9.33 -10.48
C LEU A 48 11.06 -8.75 -11.87
N ILE A 49 9.96 -9.18 -12.51
CA ILE A 49 9.56 -8.66 -13.83
C ILE A 49 9.29 -7.17 -13.76
N PHE A 50 8.62 -6.70 -12.70
CA PHE A 50 8.35 -5.28 -12.49
C PHE A 50 9.63 -4.46 -12.34
N LEU A 51 10.61 -4.93 -11.56
CA LEU A 51 11.88 -4.23 -11.39
C LEU A 51 12.71 -4.24 -12.68
N LEU A 52 12.72 -5.35 -13.42
CA LEU A 52 13.39 -5.45 -14.71
C LEU A 52 12.75 -4.49 -15.72
N SER A 53 11.42 -4.43 -15.79
CA SER A 53 10.74 -3.52 -16.71
C SER A 53 11.02 -2.06 -16.35
N LEU A 54 10.99 -1.72 -15.06
CA LEU A 54 11.38 -0.39 -14.57
C LEU A 54 12.81 -0.05 -14.97
N TYR A 55 13.75 -0.97 -14.79
CA TYR A 55 15.14 -0.79 -15.17
C TYR A 55 15.28 -0.51 -16.67
N PHE A 56 14.63 -1.30 -17.53
CA PHE A 56 14.64 -1.06 -18.97
C PHE A 56 13.99 0.26 -19.37
N ILE A 57 12.89 0.65 -18.72
CA ILE A 57 12.25 1.94 -18.94
C ILE A 57 13.22 3.06 -18.61
N LEU A 58 13.88 3.00 -17.44
CA LEU A 58 14.82 4.02 -17.00
C LEU A 58 16.04 4.12 -17.92
N ILE A 59 16.59 2.99 -18.37
CA ILE A 59 17.66 2.95 -19.37
C ILE A 59 17.23 3.65 -20.65
N ASN A 60 16.08 3.28 -21.20
CA ASN A 60 15.55 3.89 -22.42
C ASN A 60 15.27 5.40 -22.27
N MET A 61 14.89 5.85 -21.07
CA MET A 61 14.65 7.27 -20.79
C MET A 61 15.94 8.07 -20.61
N VAL A 62 17.01 7.46 -20.08
CA VAL A 62 18.29 8.11 -19.81
C VAL A 62 19.28 7.96 -20.99
N GLY A 63 19.00 7.07 -21.94
CA GLY A 63 19.83 6.83 -23.12
C GLY A 63 21.15 6.11 -22.80
N LEU A 64 21.19 5.35 -21.70
CA LEU A 64 22.25 4.39 -21.38
C LEU A 64 22.01 3.07 -22.12
#